data_AF-A0A8H7KM19-F1
#
_entry.id   AF-A0A8H7KM19-F1
#
_cell.length_a   1.000
_cell.length_b   1.000
_cell.length_c   1.000
_cell.angle_alpha   90.00
_cell.angle_beta   90.00
_cell.angle_gamma   90.00
#
_symmetry.space_group_name_H-M   'P 1'
#
loop_
_entity.id
_entity.type
_entity.pdbx_description
1 polymer ?
#
loop_
_entity_poly.entity_id
_entity_poly.type
_entity_poly.pdbx_seq_one_letter_code
_entity_poly.pdbx_strand_id
1 'polypeptide(L)'
;MTQHIAMPWKTHSRTEAIAAIATPRWRDPIVGLAPSAARWDRKVADEELKLHQEEFDSLLQERLEGLVNDHIGDFPDDDDDQSPIAMHAAAIARAHITDGTRKGHQRVIKAYFAYHLKRDPKFDPMAVNGDTPKRIREFIMQKCGNTEAGYEGRKYSTAVATRAALTLWYRSIRPNESTTDWLCDKDTGICRGLPTRSRLVSEFMVGLEKTKAKAGEVSASARALSDEDMRRLHDLCFNPNQTAAEKRKGVVRYAVYLMAFLMMLRIEEALSLTFSSINKIPGERAYFDVKLATRKSAQTGVQHVWRLYANDEDPHLCPMRALIRLSMVYGPEVSTSGPLFLRVNQIGAVTSEPLTNFTLSKALTGDLQALGYADWALFETHSFCRGGCQYHIRVKDWDVAMVAAWGGWSQVEAITMFRYFYSPKDNHEYMTEYDRNTKRVKRG
;
A
#
# COMPACT_ATOMS: atom_id res chain seq x y z
N MET A 1 -30.34 -10.96 8.65
CA MET A 1 -30.67 -11.41 7.27
C MET A 1 -29.51 -11.04 6.37
N THR A 2 -28.56 -11.95 6.16
CA THR A 2 -27.38 -11.72 5.32
C THR A 2 -27.74 -12.15 3.90
N GLN A 3 -27.89 -11.20 2.97
CA GLN A 3 -28.17 -11.51 1.57
C GLN A 3 -26.89 -12.08 0.93
N HIS A 4 -26.90 -13.39 0.65
CA HIS A 4 -25.88 -14.04 -0.14
C HIS A 4 -26.13 -13.74 -1.63
N ILE A 5 -25.31 -12.88 -2.22
CA ILE A 5 -25.30 -12.66 -3.67
C ILE A 5 -24.54 -13.84 -4.30
N ALA A 6 -25.27 -14.90 -4.64
CA ALA A 6 -24.75 -15.98 -5.47
C ALA A 6 -24.93 -15.58 -6.95
N MET A 7 -23.82 -15.22 -7.61
CA MET A 7 -23.81 -14.94 -9.06
C MET A 7 -23.70 -16.26 -9.84
N PRO A 8 -24.60 -16.55 -10.80
CA PRO A 8 -24.52 -17.74 -11.62
C PRO A 8 -23.44 -17.60 -12.69
N TRP A 9 -22.41 -18.45 -12.62
CA TRP A 9 -21.46 -18.65 -13.72
C TRP A 9 -22.00 -19.72 -14.66
N LYS A 10 -22.20 -19.36 -15.94
CA LYS A 10 -22.51 -20.34 -17.00
C LYS A 10 -21.23 -21.04 -17.42
N THR A 11 -21.08 -22.31 -17.07
CA THR A 11 -20.06 -23.18 -17.64
C THR A 11 -20.40 -23.46 -19.11
N HIS A 12 -19.58 -22.98 -20.04
CA HIS A 12 -19.61 -23.45 -21.43
C HIS A 12 -18.47 -24.47 -21.58
N SER A 13 -18.81 -25.75 -21.67
CA SER A 13 -17.87 -26.76 -22.16
C SER A 13 -17.85 -26.70 -23.68
N ARG A 14 -16.67 -26.47 -24.27
CA ARG A 14 -16.45 -26.68 -25.70
C ARG A 14 -15.09 -27.30 -25.93
N THR A 15 -15.11 -28.55 -26.31
CA THR A 15 -13.98 -29.35 -26.79
C THR A 15 -13.88 -29.14 -28.30
N GLU A 16 -12.91 -28.36 -28.78
CA GLU A 16 -12.48 -28.43 -30.19
C GLU A 16 -10.96 -28.27 -30.28
N ALA A 17 -10.34 -29.21 -30.98
CA ALA A 17 -8.91 -29.29 -31.25
C ALA A 17 -8.59 -28.57 -32.55
N ILE A 18 -7.61 -27.65 -32.58
CA ILE A 18 -6.95 -27.23 -33.82
C ILE A 18 -5.43 -27.03 -33.62
N ALA A 19 -4.74 -27.73 -34.53
CA ALA A 19 -3.39 -27.67 -35.07
C ALA A 19 -2.43 -26.53 -34.73
N ALA A 20 -1.16 -26.95 -34.65
CA ALA A 20 0.06 -26.18 -34.55
C ALA A 20 0.25 -25.16 -35.68
N ILE A 21 0.63 -23.93 -35.30
CA ILE A 21 1.25 -22.94 -36.18
C ILE A 21 2.57 -22.52 -35.55
N ALA A 22 3.66 -22.79 -36.27
CA ALA A 22 5.03 -22.44 -35.91
C ALA A 22 5.23 -20.92 -35.99
N THR A 23 5.89 -20.34 -34.98
CA THR A 23 6.36 -18.95 -35.00
C THR A 23 7.86 -18.90 -35.29
N PRO A 24 8.35 -17.93 -36.10
CA PRO A 24 9.76 -17.83 -36.43
C PRO A 24 10.55 -17.12 -35.31
N ARG A 25 11.71 -17.72 -35.01
CA ARG A 25 12.80 -17.15 -34.21
C ARG A 25 13.25 -15.80 -34.77
N TRP A 26 13.27 -14.78 -33.92
CA TRP A 26 14.14 -13.63 -34.07
C TRP A 26 15.12 -13.60 -32.90
N ARG A 27 16.38 -13.95 -33.17
CA ARG A 27 17.54 -13.51 -32.40
C ARG A 27 18.19 -12.42 -33.24
N ASP A 28 18.49 -11.28 -32.63
CA ASP A 28 19.85 -10.76 -32.57
C ASP A 28 19.97 -9.64 -31.51
N PRO A 29 21.17 -9.43 -30.94
CA PRO A 29 21.37 -8.71 -29.68
C PRO A 29 21.65 -7.22 -29.90
N ILE A 30 20.99 -6.36 -29.14
CA ILE A 30 21.41 -4.96 -29.00
C ILE A 30 22.36 -4.85 -27.81
N VAL A 31 23.64 -4.73 -28.13
CA VAL A 31 24.71 -4.28 -27.23
C VAL A 31 24.64 -2.76 -27.16
N GLY A 32 24.31 -2.22 -25.99
CA GLY A 32 24.27 -0.79 -25.72
C GLY A 32 24.26 -0.52 -24.22
N LEU A 33 25.44 -0.33 -23.65
CA LEU A 33 25.68 0.03 -22.25
C LEU A 33 25.00 1.37 -21.90
N ALA A 34 24.02 1.33 -21.01
CA ALA A 34 23.59 2.50 -20.23
C ALA A 34 24.11 2.37 -18.79
N PRO A 35 24.77 3.39 -18.21
CA PRO A 35 25.31 3.28 -16.85
C PRO A 35 24.22 3.49 -15.78
N SER A 36 24.17 2.54 -14.83
CA SER A 36 23.94 2.74 -13.40
C SER A 36 22.67 3.45 -12.88
N ALA A 37 21.49 3.22 -13.46
CA ALA A 37 20.23 3.55 -12.75
C ALA A 37 19.98 2.61 -11.55
N ALA A 38 20.45 1.36 -11.63
CA ALA A 38 20.15 0.30 -10.66
C ALA A 38 20.77 0.47 -9.25
N ARG A 39 21.63 1.46 -9.01
CA ARG A 39 22.30 1.66 -7.71
C ARG A 39 21.52 2.57 -6.75
N TRP A 40 20.60 3.40 -7.26
CA TRP A 40 19.91 4.43 -6.46
C TRP A 40 18.59 3.95 -5.82
N ASP A 41 17.89 2.99 -6.45
CA ASP A 41 16.51 2.67 -6.06
C ASP A 41 16.35 1.64 -4.93
N ARG A 42 17.42 0.93 -4.53
CA ARG A 42 17.40 -0.02 -3.39
C ARG A 42 17.20 0.65 -2.02
N LYS A 43 17.36 1.97 -1.94
CA LYS A 43 17.27 2.74 -0.69
C LYS A 43 15.87 3.21 -0.35
N VAL A 44 14.97 3.35 -1.32
CA VAL A 44 13.78 4.20 -1.20
C VAL A 44 12.74 3.70 -0.19
N ALA A 45 12.49 2.38 -0.09
CA ALA A 45 11.47 1.84 0.82
C ALA A 45 11.94 1.69 2.28
N ASP A 46 13.20 1.29 2.49
CA ASP A 46 13.81 1.21 3.83
C ASP A 46 14.24 2.60 4.36
N GLU A 47 14.48 3.56 3.45
CA GLU A 47 14.74 4.94 3.84
C GLU A 47 13.46 5.60 4.37
N GLU A 48 12.27 5.48 3.76
CA GLU A 48 11.05 6.20 4.23
C GLU A 48 10.73 6.05 5.73
N LEU A 49 11.13 4.95 6.37
CA LEU A 49 11.02 4.76 7.83
C LEU A 49 12.20 5.34 8.64
N LYS A 50 13.42 5.37 8.08
CA LYS A 50 14.67 5.89 8.69
C LYS A 50 14.93 7.38 8.39
N LEU A 51 14.20 7.98 7.46
CA LEU A 51 14.48 9.30 6.85
C LEU A 51 14.45 10.52 7.78
N HIS A 52 14.03 10.36 9.03
CA HIS A 52 13.93 11.44 10.02
C HIS A 52 14.81 11.22 11.25
N GLN A 53 15.61 10.15 11.30
CA GLN A 53 16.61 9.93 12.35
C GLN A 53 17.88 10.70 12.00
N GLU A 54 17.85 12.02 12.12
CA GLU A 54 19.08 12.77 12.36
C GLU A 54 19.57 12.37 13.77
N GLU A 55 20.87 12.09 13.93
CA GLU A 55 21.50 11.87 15.24
C GLU A 55 21.41 13.16 16.05
N PHE A 56 20.31 13.33 16.78
CA PHE A 56 20.16 14.41 17.74
C PHE A 56 20.75 14.00 19.08
N ASP A 57 21.15 15.00 19.86
CA ASP A 57 21.48 14.82 21.27
C ASP A 57 20.33 14.06 21.95
N SER A 58 20.65 12.95 22.63
CA SER A 58 19.69 12.11 23.31
C SER A 58 18.80 12.90 24.26
N LEU A 59 19.33 13.96 24.87
CA LEU A 59 18.59 14.84 25.77
C LEU A 59 17.52 15.67 25.04
N LEU A 60 17.85 16.17 23.84
CA LEU A 60 16.88 16.89 23.02
C LEU A 60 15.77 15.93 22.57
N GLN A 61 16.14 14.72 22.18
CA GLN A 61 15.19 13.71 21.74
C GLN A 61 14.20 13.32 22.86
N GLU A 62 14.67 13.09 24.09
CA GLU A 62 13.81 12.80 25.24
C GLU A 62 12.86 13.96 25.55
N ARG A 63 13.36 15.21 25.52
CA ARG A 63 12.52 16.39 25.74
C ARG A 63 11.42 16.53 24.68
N LEU A 64 11.77 16.33 23.41
CA LEU A 64 10.79 16.37 22.31
C LEU A 64 9.82 15.20 22.37
N GLU A 65 10.26 14.04 22.87
CA GLU A 65 9.42 12.87 23.09
C GLU A 65 8.36 13.11 24.14
N GLY A 66 8.73 13.67 25.30
CA GLY A 66 7.77 14.09 26.32
C GLY A 66 6.74 15.06 25.74
N LEU A 67 7.21 16.17 25.16
CA LEU A 67 6.33 17.20 24.59
C LEU A 67 5.33 16.64 23.57
N VAL A 68 5.81 15.81 22.63
CA VAL A 68 4.99 15.23 21.57
C VAL A 68 3.98 14.21 22.11
N ASN A 69 4.39 13.41 23.09
CA ASN A 69 3.50 12.42 23.69
C ASN A 69 2.43 13.08 24.57
N ASP A 70 2.78 14.16 25.26
CA ASP A 70 1.86 14.90 26.13
C ASP A 70 0.75 15.60 25.32
N HIS A 71 1.04 15.99 24.08
CA HIS A 71 0.11 16.79 23.27
C HIS A 71 -0.52 16.06 22.09
N ILE A 72 0.00 14.91 21.62
CA ILE A 72 -0.65 14.09 20.56
C ILE A 72 -1.69 13.13 21.18
N GLY A 73 -2.35 13.59 22.24
CA GLY A 73 -3.63 13.05 22.66
C GLY A 73 -4.62 13.18 21.50
N ASP A 74 -5.21 12.07 21.09
CA ASP A 74 -6.27 12.09 20.10
C ASP A 74 -7.49 12.71 20.74
N PHE A 75 -7.77 13.94 20.30
CA PHE A 75 -8.85 14.79 20.79
C PHE A 75 -8.59 15.11 22.25
N PRO A 76 -8.12 16.33 22.59
CA PRO A 76 -8.20 16.73 23.98
C PRO A 76 -9.68 16.59 24.32
N ASP A 77 -9.98 15.67 25.24
CA ASP A 77 -11.24 15.71 25.95
C ASP A 77 -11.30 17.17 26.41
N ASP A 78 -12.30 17.96 25.99
CA ASP A 78 -12.53 19.23 26.68
C ASP A 78 -12.63 18.80 28.13
N ASP A 79 -11.64 19.12 28.98
CA ASP A 79 -11.45 18.46 30.28
C ASP A 79 -12.72 18.58 31.15
N ASP A 80 -13.60 19.53 30.81
CA ASP A 80 -14.89 19.81 31.38
C ASP A 80 -16.03 18.84 30.94
N ASP A 81 -16.00 18.26 29.73
CA ASP A 81 -17.02 17.33 29.22
C ASP A 81 -16.61 15.87 29.37
N GLN A 82 -16.69 15.38 30.61
CA GLN A 82 -16.53 13.95 30.96
C GLN A 82 -17.79 13.13 30.65
N SER A 83 -18.68 13.60 29.77
CA SER A 83 -19.89 12.84 29.45
C SER A 83 -19.54 11.52 28.76
N PRO A 84 -20.33 10.45 28.97
CA PRO A 84 -20.15 9.19 28.28
C PRO A 84 -20.15 9.33 26.74
N ILE A 85 -20.82 10.37 26.21
CA ILE A 85 -20.87 10.66 24.77
C ILE A 85 -19.52 11.21 24.29
N ALA A 86 -18.93 12.18 25.00
CA ALA A 86 -17.62 12.73 24.67
C ALA A 86 -16.54 11.64 24.71
N MET A 87 -16.50 10.83 25.78
CA MET A 87 -15.59 9.69 25.89
C MET A 87 -15.74 8.69 24.74
N HIS A 88 -16.99 8.39 24.33
CA HIS A 88 -17.27 7.50 23.22
C HIS A 88 -16.85 8.09 21.87
N ALA A 89 -17.12 9.37 21.64
CA ALA A 89 -16.69 10.09 20.43
C ALA A 89 -15.15 10.12 20.32
N ALA A 90 -14.46 10.40 21.42
CA ALA A 90 -13.00 10.35 21.49
C ALA A 90 -12.47 8.93 21.21
N ALA A 91 -13.14 7.88 21.73
CA ALA A 91 -12.78 6.49 21.43
C ALA A 91 -12.97 6.13 19.95
N ILE A 92 -14.06 6.55 19.31
CA ILE A 92 -14.29 6.38 17.87
C ILE A 92 -13.19 7.07 17.07
N ALA A 93 -12.88 8.31 17.43
CA ALA A 93 -11.90 9.10 16.71
C ALA A 93 -10.48 8.54 16.89
N ARG A 94 -10.14 8.03 18.09
CA ARG A 94 -8.92 7.28 18.38
C ARG A 94 -8.76 6.04 17.52
N ALA A 95 -9.85 5.30 17.32
CA ALA A 95 -9.85 4.10 16.49
C ALA A 95 -9.55 4.36 15.01
N HIS A 96 -9.70 5.60 14.52
CA HIS A 96 -9.48 5.93 13.11
C HIS A 96 -8.00 6.12 12.72
N ILE A 97 -7.11 6.44 13.67
CA ILE A 97 -5.67 6.60 13.39
C ILE A 97 -4.91 5.38 13.91
N THR A 98 -4.47 4.52 13.00
CA THR A 98 -3.63 3.35 13.33
C THR A 98 -2.35 3.79 14.06
N ASP A 99 -1.86 2.98 15.00
CA ASP A 99 -0.61 3.23 15.73
C ASP A 99 0.60 3.49 14.82
N GLY A 100 0.68 2.78 13.69
CA GLY A 100 1.75 2.99 12.70
C GLY A 100 1.73 4.40 12.12
N THR A 101 0.54 4.92 11.81
CA THR A 101 0.34 6.29 11.32
C THR A 101 0.69 7.31 12.40
N ARG A 102 0.26 7.09 13.67
CA ARG A 102 0.60 7.95 14.81
C ARG A 102 2.12 8.04 15.00
N LYS A 103 2.80 6.90 15.07
CA LYS A 103 4.27 6.83 15.19
C LYS A 103 4.95 7.53 14.02
N GLY A 104 4.42 7.40 12.80
CA GLY A 104 4.88 8.11 11.62
C GLY A 104 4.79 9.63 11.78
N HIS A 105 3.62 10.15 12.18
CA HIS A 105 3.42 11.58 12.42
C HIS A 105 4.32 12.10 13.54
N GLN A 106 4.43 11.39 14.66
CA GLN A 106 5.30 11.75 15.78
C GLN A 106 6.76 11.94 15.33
N ARG A 107 7.30 11.01 14.51
CA ARG A 107 8.66 11.15 13.97
C ARG A 107 8.84 12.43 13.14
N VAL A 108 7.89 12.72 12.29
CA VAL A 108 7.93 13.91 11.41
C VAL A 108 7.83 15.20 12.21
N ILE A 109 6.98 15.24 13.24
CA ILE A 109 6.81 16.38 14.14
C ILE A 109 8.09 16.63 14.95
N LYS A 110 8.69 15.58 15.52
CA LYS A 110 9.99 15.68 16.22
C LYS A 110 11.08 16.24 15.30
N ALA A 111 11.15 15.77 14.05
CA ALA A 111 12.11 16.28 13.06
C ALA A 111 11.87 17.77 12.71
N TYR A 112 10.62 18.20 12.62
CA TYR A 112 10.26 19.60 12.41
C TYR A 112 10.73 20.49 13.57
N PHE A 113 10.50 20.05 14.82
CA PHE A 113 10.96 20.81 15.99
C PHE A 113 12.46 20.90 16.09
N ALA A 114 13.14 19.77 15.90
CA ALA A 114 14.59 19.73 15.98
C ALA A 114 15.25 20.59 14.88
N TYR A 115 14.69 20.61 13.66
CA TYR A 115 15.13 21.49 12.59
C TYR A 115 15.07 22.97 12.97
N HIS A 116 13.96 23.43 13.55
CA HIS A 116 13.79 24.83 13.94
C HIS A 116 14.57 25.19 15.20
N LEU A 117 14.61 24.32 16.21
CA LEU A 117 15.40 24.52 17.44
C LEU A 117 16.90 24.66 17.16
N LYS A 118 17.41 23.92 16.17
CA LYS A 118 18.82 24.02 15.75
C LYS A 118 19.16 25.39 15.14
N ARG A 119 18.19 26.05 14.51
CA ARG A 119 18.36 27.35 13.83
C ARG A 119 18.02 28.52 14.76
N ASP A 120 17.04 28.33 15.62
CA ASP A 120 16.55 29.27 16.60
C ASP A 120 16.32 28.54 17.93
N PRO A 121 17.27 28.61 18.88
CA PRO A 121 17.10 28.00 20.21
C PRO A 121 15.90 28.54 21.00
N LYS A 122 15.32 29.69 20.58
CA LYS A 122 14.12 30.28 21.18
C LYS A 122 12.83 29.84 20.46
N PHE A 123 12.93 28.96 19.46
CA PHE A 123 11.76 28.42 18.78
C PHE A 123 10.85 27.69 19.77
N ASP A 124 9.63 28.18 19.90
CA ASP A 124 8.59 27.54 20.67
C ASP A 124 7.70 26.69 19.72
N PRO A 125 7.71 25.34 19.85
CA PRO A 125 6.87 24.46 19.04
C PRO A 125 5.37 24.60 19.30
N MET A 126 4.98 25.21 20.43
CA MET A 126 3.59 25.47 20.80
C MET A 126 3.08 26.83 20.31
N ALA A 127 3.99 27.77 20.03
CA ALA A 127 3.61 29.09 19.54
C ALA A 127 3.06 29.03 18.11
N VAL A 128 1.83 29.52 17.95
CA VAL A 128 1.15 29.63 16.64
C VAL A 128 0.89 31.10 16.32
N ASN A 129 1.62 31.63 15.34
CA ASN A 129 1.59 33.03 14.95
C ASN A 129 1.66 33.18 13.41
N GLY A 130 1.72 34.43 12.92
CA GLY A 130 1.74 34.73 11.49
C GLY A 130 2.91 34.14 10.71
N ASP A 131 4.00 33.78 11.40
CA ASP A 131 5.19 33.17 10.78
C ASP A 131 5.15 31.64 10.76
N THR A 132 4.25 31.00 11.52
CA THR A 132 4.12 29.54 11.56
C THR A 132 3.92 28.92 10.16
N PRO A 133 3.08 29.47 9.26
CA PRO A 133 3.01 29.02 7.87
C PRO A 133 4.34 29.07 7.09
N LYS A 134 5.18 30.07 7.33
CA LYS A 134 6.49 30.21 6.67
C LYS A 134 7.44 29.13 7.15
N ARG A 135 7.49 28.89 8.46
CA ARG A 135 8.31 27.82 9.08
C ARG A 135 7.95 26.43 8.57
N ILE A 136 6.65 26.17 8.36
CA ILE A 136 6.18 24.92 7.73
C ILE A 136 6.72 24.79 6.30
N ARG A 137 6.61 25.85 5.48
CA ARG A 137 7.14 25.85 4.12
C ARG A 137 8.65 25.68 4.08
N GLU A 138 9.38 26.35 4.97
CA GLU A 138 10.83 26.25 5.08
C GLU A 138 11.26 24.81 5.36
N PHE A 139 10.60 24.13 6.31
CA PHE A 139 10.91 22.74 6.60
C PHE A 139 10.56 21.81 5.44
N ILE A 140 9.38 21.98 4.80
CA ILE A 140 9.02 21.18 3.63
C ILE A 140 10.01 21.44 2.47
N MET A 141 10.44 22.69 2.26
CA MET A 141 11.47 23.04 1.29
C MET A 141 12.81 22.41 1.62
N GLN A 142 13.23 22.43 2.89
CA GLN A 142 14.46 21.76 3.33
C GLN A 142 14.45 20.29 2.96
N LYS A 143 13.32 19.61 3.24
CA LYS A 143 13.18 18.18 2.93
C LYS A 143 13.04 17.94 1.43
N CYS A 144 12.19 18.68 0.73
CA CYS A 144 11.75 18.31 -0.62
C CYS A 144 12.31 19.19 -1.75
N GLY A 145 13.13 20.20 -1.44
CA GLY A 145 13.72 21.09 -2.44
C GLY A 145 14.74 20.39 -3.35
N ASN A 146 15.27 21.12 -4.33
CA ASN A 146 16.30 20.61 -5.25
C ASN A 146 17.63 20.34 -4.51
N THR A 147 18.22 19.16 -4.72
CA THR A 147 19.52 18.77 -4.13
C THR A 147 20.65 19.69 -4.57
N GLU A 148 20.61 20.21 -5.81
CA GLU A 148 21.59 21.17 -6.33
C GLU A 148 21.61 22.49 -5.55
N ALA A 149 20.48 22.83 -4.92
CA ALA A 149 20.34 24.00 -4.06
C ALA A 149 20.66 23.69 -2.59
N GLY A 150 21.20 22.51 -2.27
CA GLY A 150 21.58 22.10 -0.92
C GLY A 150 20.43 21.54 -0.06
N TYR A 151 19.28 21.22 -0.66
CA TYR A 151 18.16 20.58 0.02
C TYR A 151 18.27 19.05 -0.01
N GLU A 152 17.42 18.35 0.75
CA GLU A 152 17.51 16.87 0.86
C GLU A 152 16.94 16.10 -0.33
N GLY A 153 16.20 16.75 -1.24
CA GLY A 153 15.70 16.08 -2.45
C GLY A 153 14.59 15.05 -2.23
N ARG A 154 13.87 15.09 -1.10
CA ARG A 154 12.79 14.13 -0.83
C ARG A 154 11.63 14.27 -1.82
N LYS A 155 10.87 13.18 -1.97
CA LYS A 155 9.71 13.09 -2.87
C LYS A 155 8.55 13.95 -2.37
N TYR A 156 7.62 14.29 -3.27
CA TYR A 156 6.41 15.03 -2.91
C TYR A 156 5.53 14.31 -1.87
N SER A 157 5.55 12.97 -1.81
CA SER A 157 4.86 12.20 -0.77
C SER A 157 5.32 12.58 0.65
N THR A 158 6.60 12.89 0.83
CA THR A 158 7.17 13.37 2.10
C THR A 158 6.59 14.73 2.50
N ALA A 159 6.40 15.63 1.54
CA ALA A 159 5.76 16.93 1.79
C ALA A 159 4.30 16.76 2.25
N VAL A 160 3.56 15.85 1.61
CA VAL A 160 2.16 15.53 1.97
C VAL A 160 2.09 14.94 3.38
N ALA A 161 2.95 13.96 3.68
CA ALA A 161 3.04 13.35 5.01
C ALA A 161 3.43 14.39 6.08
N THR A 162 4.35 15.30 5.76
CA THR A 162 4.76 16.39 6.64
C THR A 162 3.62 17.35 6.93
N ARG A 163 2.90 17.79 5.90
CA ARG A 163 1.71 18.62 6.10
C ARG A 163 0.65 17.91 6.95
N ALA A 164 0.41 16.62 6.73
CA ALA A 164 -0.56 15.84 7.50
C ALA A 164 -0.14 15.70 8.98
N ALA A 165 1.12 15.36 9.25
CA ALA A 165 1.66 15.24 10.60
C ALA A 165 1.58 16.58 11.36
N LEU A 166 1.99 17.69 10.72
CA LEU A 166 1.89 19.01 11.33
C LEU A 166 0.44 19.48 11.49
N THR A 167 -0.48 19.02 10.63
CA THR A 167 -1.91 19.29 10.82
C THR A 167 -2.43 18.59 12.06
N LEU A 168 -2.00 17.35 12.32
CA LEU A 168 -2.32 16.63 13.55
C LEU A 168 -1.78 17.37 14.78
N TRP A 169 -0.50 17.79 14.74
CA TRP A 169 0.11 18.58 15.82
C TRP A 169 -0.67 19.87 16.11
N TYR A 170 -0.86 20.71 15.11
CA TYR A 170 -1.51 22.01 15.33
C TYR A 170 -2.98 21.87 15.72
N ARG A 171 -3.65 20.79 15.32
CA ARG A 171 -5.00 20.47 15.81
C ARG A 171 -4.98 20.07 17.28
N SER A 172 -3.96 19.35 17.73
CA SER A 172 -3.91 18.87 19.11
C SER A 172 -3.61 19.99 20.11
N ILE A 173 -2.74 20.94 19.75
CA ILE A 173 -2.48 22.13 20.57
C ILE A 173 -3.51 23.25 20.38
N ARG A 174 -4.42 23.13 19.39
CA ARG A 174 -5.51 24.09 19.11
C ARG A 174 -6.80 23.37 18.69
N PRO A 175 -7.49 22.68 19.62
CA PRO A 175 -8.61 21.80 19.30
C PRO A 175 -9.81 22.52 18.68
N ASN A 176 -10.05 23.77 19.10
CA ASN A 176 -11.26 24.52 18.77
C ASN A 176 -11.11 25.44 17.55
N GLU A 177 -10.08 25.21 16.73
CA GLU A 177 -9.81 26.03 15.55
C GLU A 177 -10.46 25.49 14.28
N SER A 178 -10.78 26.43 13.38
CA SER A 178 -11.30 26.08 12.06
C SER A 178 -10.31 25.22 11.27
N THR A 179 -10.84 24.17 10.63
CA THR A 179 -10.08 23.29 9.74
C THR A 179 -10.13 23.72 8.28
N THR A 180 -10.93 24.75 7.96
CA THR A 180 -11.11 25.24 6.57
C THR A 180 -10.15 26.38 6.25
N ASP A 181 -10.11 27.39 7.12
CA ASP A 181 -9.46 28.66 6.82
C ASP A 181 -8.45 29.06 7.88
N TRP A 182 -7.37 29.71 7.44
CA TRP A 182 -6.36 30.33 8.29
C TRP A 182 -6.38 31.84 8.09
N LEU A 183 -6.58 32.57 9.18
CA LEU A 183 -6.69 34.02 9.19
C LEU A 183 -5.73 34.57 10.25
N CYS A 184 -4.91 35.54 9.89
CA CYS A 184 -4.13 36.30 10.86
C CYS A 184 -4.53 37.76 10.76
N ASP A 185 -5.00 38.30 11.88
CA ASP A 185 -5.18 39.72 12.03
C ASP A 185 -3.80 40.37 12.19
N LYS A 186 -3.52 41.36 11.33
CA LYS A 186 -2.22 42.06 11.31
C LYS A 186 -2.08 43.03 12.48
N ASP A 187 -3.18 43.56 12.98
CA ASP A 187 -3.17 44.60 14.00
C ASP A 187 -3.03 43.97 15.40
N THR A 188 -3.74 42.86 15.64
CA THR A 188 -3.68 42.14 16.93
C THR A 188 -2.62 41.05 16.96
N GLY A 189 -2.14 40.59 15.80
CA GLY A 189 -1.24 39.43 15.69
C GLY A 189 -1.92 38.09 15.99
N ILE A 190 -3.23 38.09 16.26
CA ILE A 190 -3.99 36.88 16.58
C ILE A 190 -4.27 36.12 15.29
N CYS A 191 -3.87 34.85 15.25
CA CYS A 191 -4.12 33.96 14.14
C CYS A 191 -5.16 32.91 14.51
N ARG A 192 -6.18 32.70 13.69
CA ARG A 192 -7.21 31.65 13.80
C ARG A 192 -7.07 30.62 12.68
N GLY A 193 -7.48 29.39 12.96
CA GLY A 193 -7.40 28.23 12.08
C GLY A 193 -6.10 27.43 12.22
N LEU A 194 -5.92 26.46 11.33
CA LEU A 194 -4.71 25.64 11.27
C LEU A 194 -3.67 26.24 10.30
N PRO A 195 -2.41 26.47 10.72
CA PRO A 195 -1.39 27.10 9.86
C PRO A 195 -1.05 26.27 8.62
N THR A 196 -1.23 24.94 8.67
CA THR A 196 -1.08 24.03 7.53
C THR A 196 -2.17 24.17 6.46
N ARG A 197 -3.28 24.85 6.78
CA ARG A 197 -4.38 25.19 5.87
C ARG A 197 -4.26 26.59 5.28
N SER A 198 -3.25 27.35 5.68
CA SER A 198 -2.96 28.65 5.08
C SER A 198 -2.83 28.59 3.55
N ARG A 199 -3.28 29.67 2.89
CA ARG A 199 -3.10 29.87 1.45
C ARG A 199 -1.64 29.74 1.06
N LEU A 200 -0.75 30.29 1.89
CA LEU A 200 0.70 30.24 1.70
C LEU A 200 1.24 28.81 1.59
N VAL A 201 0.87 27.92 2.52
CA VAL A 201 1.28 26.50 2.49
C VAL A 201 0.61 25.78 1.33
N SER A 202 -0.67 26.05 1.05
CA SER A 202 -1.41 25.38 -0.03
C SER A 202 -0.87 25.70 -1.42
N GLU A 203 -0.61 26.98 -1.72
CA GLU A 203 0.01 27.41 -2.98
C GLU A 203 1.42 26.82 -3.14
N PHE A 204 2.19 26.80 -2.05
CA PHE A 204 3.51 26.17 -2.04
C PHE A 204 3.45 24.67 -2.37
N MET A 205 2.52 23.93 -1.76
CA MET A 205 2.34 22.50 -2.04
C MET A 205 2.01 22.24 -3.53
N VAL A 206 1.11 23.03 -4.12
CA VAL A 206 0.75 22.93 -5.55
C VAL A 206 1.96 23.26 -6.43
N GLY A 207 2.73 24.30 -6.10
CA GLY A 207 3.95 24.66 -6.83
C GLY A 207 5.02 23.57 -6.75
N LEU A 208 5.22 22.99 -5.56
CA LEU A 208 6.14 21.89 -5.33
C LEU A 208 5.74 20.64 -6.12
N GLU A 209 4.45 20.27 -6.11
CA GLU A 209 3.92 19.15 -6.88
C GLU A 209 4.22 19.28 -8.37
N LYS A 210 3.91 20.43 -8.95
CA LYS A 210 4.17 20.72 -10.37
C LYS A 210 5.66 20.72 -10.70
N THR A 211 6.48 21.27 -9.81
CA THR A 211 7.94 21.32 -9.99
C THR A 211 8.53 19.91 -9.97
N LYS A 212 8.10 19.08 -9.02
CA LYS A 212 8.50 17.68 -8.90
C LYS A 212 8.06 16.85 -10.11
N ALA A 213 6.80 17.01 -10.53
CA ALA A 213 6.29 16.38 -11.75
C ALA A 213 7.09 16.79 -13.00
N LYS A 214 7.44 18.07 -13.15
CA LYS A 214 8.28 18.58 -14.25
C LYS A 214 9.70 17.99 -14.22
N ALA A 215 10.23 17.72 -13.02
CA ALA A 215 11.51 17.03 -12.84
C ALA A 215 11.43 15.51 -13.10
N GLY A 216 10.27 14.99 -13.54
CA GLY A 216 10.06 13.56 -13.79
C GLY A 216 9.65 12.77 -12.55
N GLU A 217 9.54 13.39 -11.38
CA GLU A 217 8.95 12.78 -10.19
C GLU A 217 7.42 12.75 -10.31
N VAL A 218 6.93 11.86 -11.17
CA VAL A 218 5.51 11.53 -11.20
C VAL A 218 5.27 10.52 -10.10
N SER A 219 4.24 10.75 -9.26
CA SER A 219 3.71 9.71 -8.37
C SER A 219 3.14 8.60 -9.25
N ALA A 220 4.02 7.70 -9.66
CA ALA A 220 3.64 6.54 -10.42
C ALA A 220 3.12 5.52 -9.44
N SER A 221 1.87 5.10 -9.63
CA SER A 221 1.35 3.93 -8.96
C SER A 221 2.24 2.72 -9.27
N ALA A 222 2.31 1.79 -8.32
CA ALA A 222 2.89 0.47 -8.56
C ALA A 222 2.36 -0.14 -9.87
N ARG A 223 3.25 -0.79 -10.63
CA ARG A 223 2.93 -1.53 -11.86
C ARG A 223 2.04 -2.72 -11.51
N ALA A 224 1.05 -3.01 -12.35
CA ALA A 224 0.19 -4.18 -12.16
C ALA A 224 0.95 -5.46 -12.46
N LEU A 225 0.75 -6.51 -11.66
CA LEU A 225 1.14 -7.86 -12.05
C LEU A 225 0.06 -8.44 -12.98
N SER A 226 0.44 -8.92 -14.14
CA SER A 226 -0.44 -9.67 -15.04
C SER A 226 -0.62 -11.11 -14.56
N ASP A 227 -1.57 -11.84 -15.15
CA ASP A 227 -1.71 -13.28 -14.95
C ASP A 227 -0.48 -14.06 -15.45
N GLU A 228 0.16 -13.59 -16.51
CA GLU A 228 1.44 -14.14 -16.98
C GLU A 228 2.55 -13.96 -15.93
N ASP A 229 2.67 -12.76 -15.34
CA ASP A 229 3.64 -12.52 -14.26
C ASP A 229 3.38 -13.46 -13.06
N MET A 230 2.10 -13.69 -12.74
CA MET A 230 1.70 -14.61 -11.67
C MET A 230 2.04 -16.08 -11.97
N ARG A 231 1.99 -16.51 -13.24
CA ARG A 231 2.45 -17.85 -13.66
C ARG A 231 3.97 -17.96 -13.56
N ARG A 232 4.71 -16.93 -13.99
CA ARG A 232 6.17 -16.90 -13.87
C ARG A 232 6.65 -16.92 -12.41
N LEU A 233 5.96 -16.18 -11.53
CA LEU A 233 6.20 -16.20 -10.08
C LEU A 233 5.89 -17.58 -9.48
N HIS A 234 4.86 -18.27 -9.99
CA HIS A 234 4.58 -19.65 -9.60
C HIS A 234 5.75 -20.55 -9.98
N ASP A 235 6.12 -20.60 -11.25
CA ASP A 235 7.18 -21.47 -11.75
C ASP A 235 8.50 -21.28 -10.99
N LEU A 236 8.84 -20.02 -10.67
CA LEU A 236 10.00 -19.71 -9.86
C LEU A 236 9.89 -20.27 -8.43
N CYS A 237 8.73 -20.14 -7.78
CA CYS A 237 8.50 -20.64 -6.42
C CYS A 237 8.44 -22.18 -6.33
N PHE A 238 8.21 -22.87 -7.45
CA PHE A 238 8.08 -24.32 -7.53
C PHE A 238 9.16 -24.98 -8.38
N ASN A 239 10.26 -24.29 -8.65
CA ASN A 239 11.34 -24.78 -9.50
C ASN A 239 11.88 -26.14 -8.98
N PRO A 240 11.95 -27.19 -9.83
CA PRO A 240 12.36 -28.52 -9.39
C PRO A 240 13.79 -28.56 -8.83
N ASN A 241 14.66 -27.63 -9.22
CA ASN A 241 16.06 -27.58 -8.81
C ASN A 241 16.29 -26.91 -7.45
N GLN A 242 15.25 -26.38 -6.81
CA GLN A 242 15.35 -25.79 -5.48
C GLN A 242 15.53 -26.84 -4.38
N THR A 243 16.23 -26.44 -3.32
CA THR A 243 16.31 -27.21 -2.07
C THR A 243 14.93 -27.38 -1.44
N ALA A 244 14.76 -28.39 -0.57
CA ALA A 244 13.49 -28.60 0.13
C ALA A 244 13.06 -27.36 0.95
N ALA A 245 14.01 -26.66 1.58
CA ALA A 245 13.75 -25.45 2.34
C ALA A 245 13.25 -24.30 1.47
N GLU A 246 13.87 -24.09 0.30
CA GLU A 246 13.43 -23.08 -0.67
C GLU A 246 12.04 -23.39 -1.22
N LYS A 247 11.74 -24.66 -1.54
CA LYS A 247 10.41 -25.08 -1.99
C LYS A 247 9.34 -24.79 -0.94
N ARG A 248 9.60 -25.09 0.34
CA ARG A 248 8.65 -24.79 1.45
C ARG A 248 8.42 -23.28 1.59
N LYS A 249 9.47 -22.46 1.49
CA LYS A 249 9.34 -20.99 1.47
C LYS A 249 8.54 -20.51 0.26
N GLY A 250 8.82 -21.07 -0.93
CA GLY A 250 8.14 -20.76 -2.19
C GLY A 250 6.64 -21.04 -2.12
N VAL A 251 6.24 -22.16 -1.52
CA VAL A 251 4.82 -22.50 -1.28
C VAL A 251 4.12 -21.41 -0.47
N VAL A 252 4.64 -21.06 0.70
CA VAL A 252 4.02 -20.07 1.60
C VAL A 252 3.94 -18.72 0.91
N ARG A 253 5.06 -18.28 0.32
CA ARG A 253 5.16 -17.00 -0.38
C ARG A 253 4.18 -16.89 -1.55
N TYR A 254 4.14 -17.89 -2.43
CA TYR A 254 3.24 -17.88 -3.57
C TYR A 254 1.77 -17.93 -3.16
N ALA A 255 1.45 -18.64 -2.07
CA ALA A 255 0.09 -18.62 -1.52
C ALA A 255 -0.33 -17.20 -1.12
N VAL A 256 0.56 -16.39 -0.52
CA VAL A 256 0.25 -14.98 -0.23
C VAL A 256 0.04 -14.18 -1.51
N TYR A 257 0.94 -14.32 -2.49
CA TYR A 257 0.84 -13.64 -3.79
C TYR A 257 -0.49 -13.92 -4.47
N LEU A 258 -0.87 -15.20 -4.53
CA LEU A 258 -2.10 -15.62 -5.18
C LEU A 258 -3.34 -15.09 -4.46
N MET A 259 -3.37 -15.14 -3.13
CA MET A 259 -4.50 -14.62 -2.36
C MET A 259 -4.62 -13.10 -2.49
N ALA A 260 -3.50 -12.37 -2.44
CA ALA A 260 -3.48 -10.93 -2.68
C ALA A 260 -3.98 -10.57 -4.09
N PHE A 261 -3.56 -11.33 -5.10
CA PHE A 261 -3.98 -11.14 -6.49
C PHE A 261 -5.46 -11.44 -6.71
N LEU A 262 -5.92 -12.64 -6.35
CA LEU A 262 -7.30 -13.07 -6.63
C LEU A 262 -8.34 -12.30 -5.82
N MET A 263 -8.05 -11.96 -4.56
CA MET A 263 -8.97 -11.22 -3.70
C MET A 263 -8.82 -9.69 -3.82
N MET A 264 -7.88 -9.22 -4.65
CA MET A 264 -7.53 -7.81 -4.80
C MET A 264 -7.17 -7.15 -3.47
N LEU A 265 -6.45 -7.87 -2.61
CA LEU A 265 -5.99 -7.39 -1.32
C LEU A 265 -4.62 -6.72 -1.46
N ARG A 266 -4.34 -5.76 -0.58
CA ARG A 266 -2.95 -5.37 -0.32
C ARG A 266 -2.20 -6.54 0.31
N ILE A 267 -0.88 -6.59 0.15
CA ILE A 267 -0.08 -7.65 0.78
C ILE A 267 -0.29 -7.67 2.30
N GLU A 268 -0.36 -6.51 2.96
CA GLU A 268 -0.56 -6.48 4.41
C GLU A 268 -1.91 -7.07 4.82
N GLU A 269 -2.95 -6.86 4.01
CA GLU A 269 -4.28 -7.44 4.21
C GLU A 269 -4.25 -8.95 4.00
N ALA A 270 -3.56 -9.44 2.96
CA ALA A 270 -3.38 -10.87 2.73
C ALA A 270 -2.60 -11.54 3.89
N LEU A 271 -1.52 -10.93 4.37
CA LEU A 271 -0.74 -11.42 5.51
C LEU A 271 -1.52 -11.43 6.82
N SER A 272 -2.56 -10.59 6.94
CA SER A 272 -3.43 -10.56 8.12
C SER A 272 -4.48 -11.67 8.16
N LEU A 273 -4.61 -12.47 7.09
CA LEU A 273 -5.50 -13.63 7.08
C LEU A 273 -5.08 -14.62 8.19
N THR A 274 -6.07 -15.15 8.87
CA THR A 274 -5.92 -16.16 9.92
C THR A 274 -6.43 -17.51 9.44
N PHE A 275 -6.10 -18.60 10.13
CA PHE A 275 -6.73 -19.90 9.85
C PHE A 275 -8.25 -19.83 9.94
N SER A 276 -8.79 -19.10 10.93
CA SER A 276 -10.23 -18.88 11.08
C SER A 276 -10.85 -18.03 9.97
N SER A 277 -10.04 -17.34 9.16
CA SER A 277 -10.49 -16.62 7.98
C SER A 277 -10.91 -17.56 6.85
N ILE A 278 -10.42 -18.82 6.85
CA ILE A 278 -10.69 -19.81 5.80
C ILE A 278 -11.84 -20.71 6.24
N ASN A 279 -12.99 -20.55 5.61
CA ASN A 279 -14.17 -21.37 5.85
C ASN A 279 -14.31 -22.44 4.76
N LYS A 280 -13.80 -23.64 5.07
CA LYS A 280 -13.98 -24.83 4.23
C LYS A 280 -15.28 -25.54 4.63
N ILE A 281 -16.26 -25.55 3.73
CA ILE A 281 -17.52 -26.25 3.94
C ILE A 281 -17.27 -27.77 3.84
N PRO A 282 -17.64 -28.58 4.84
CA PRO A 282 -17.44 -30.02 4.79
C PRO A 282 -18.07 -30.64 3.54
N GLY A 283 -17.33 -31.51 2.83
CA GLY A 283 -17.76 -32.16 1.59
C GLY A 283 -17.60 -31.31 0.33
N GLU A 284 -17.50 -29.98 0.44
CA GLU A 284 -17.27 -29.09 -0.70
C GLU A 284 -15.80 -29.18 -1.16
N ARG A 285 -15.63 -29.30 -2.48
CA ARG A 285 -14.31 -29.41 -3.14
C ARG A 285 -14.11 -28.36 -4.22
N ALA A 286 -15.18 -27.74 -4.71
CA ALA A 286 -15.14 -26.75 -5.77
C ALA A 286 -14.75 -25.37 -5.26
N TYR A 287 -15.01 -25.02 -4.00
CA TYR A 287 -14.67 -23.70 -3.46
C TYR A 287 -14.47 -23.68 -1.94
N PHE A 288 -13.98 -22.55 -1.45
CA PHE A 288 -13.99 -22.18 -0.04
C PHE A 288 -14.26 -20.69 0.11
N ASP A 289 -14.74 -20.28 1.28
CA ASP A 289 -15.00 -18.88 1.58
C ASP A 289 -13.85 -18.30 2.42
N VAL A 290 -13.44 -17.07 2.13
CA VAL A 290 -12.44 -16.31 2.89
C VAL A 290 -13.10 -15.10 3.50
N LYS A 291 -12.87 -14.88 4.79
CA LYS A 291 -13.40 -13.73 5.54
C LYS A 291 -12.26 -12.91 6.11
N LEU A 292 -12.26 -11.60 5.87
CA LEU A 292 -11.32 -10.69 6.53
C LEU A 292 -11.99 -10.13 7.79
N ALA A 293 -11.27 -10.06 8.91
CA ALA A 293 -11.84 -9.61 10.19
C ALA A 293 -12.27 -8.14 10.14
N THR A 294 -11.39 -7.25 9.71
CA THR A 294 -11.66 -5.82 9.52
C THR A 294 -10.80 -5.30 8.38
N ARG A 295 -11.41 -4.54 7.46
CA ARG A 295 -10.68 -3.83 6.41
C ARG A 295 -10.60 -2.35 6.77
N LYS A 296 -9.49 -1.70 6.42
CA LYS A 296 -9.30 -0.24 6.60
C LYS A 296 -10.45 0.60 6.00
N SER A 297 -11.15 0.07 4.99
CA SER A 297 -12.25 0.73 4.29
C SER A 297 -13.61 0.04 4.44
N ALA A 298 -13.77 -0.92 5.36
CA ALA A 298 -15.08 -1.52 5.64
C ALA A 298 -15.97 -0.52 6.41
N GLN A 299 -16.48 0.50 5.71
CA GLN A 299 -17.33 1.55 6.27
C GLN A 299 -18.73 1.05 6.62
N THR A 300 -19.17 -0.04 6.02
CA THR A 300 -20.56 -0.54 6.12
C THR A 300 -20.78 -1.48 7.31
N GLY A 301 -19.74 -1.87 8.03
CA GLY A 301 -19.81 -2.89 9.09
C GLY A 301 -20.15 -4.30 8.58
N VAL A 302 -20.37 -4.47 7.27
CA VAL A 302 -20.65 -5.76 6.65
C VAL A 302 -19.33 -6.51 6.46
N GLN A 303 -19.25 -7.70 7.04
CA GLN A 303 -18.11 -8.57 6.84
C GLN A 303 -18.06 -9.02 5.37
N HIS A 304 -16.99 -8.64 4.67
CA HIS A 304 -16.78 -9.02 3.29
C HIS A 304 -16.30 -10.47 3.18
N VAL A 305 -16.90 -11.23 2.27
CA VAL A 305 -16.61 -12.66 2.07
C VAL A 305 -16.26 -12.91 0.61
N TRP A 306 -15.11 -13.52 0.37
CA TRP A 306 -14.66 -13.94 -0.96
C TRP A 306 -14.88 -15.44 -1.13
N ARG A 307 -15.60 -15.85 -2.17
CA ARG A 307 -15.74 -17.26 -2.54
C ARG A 307 -14.72 -17.64 -3.61
N LEU A 308 -13.69 -18.37 -3.24
CA LEU A 308 -12.60 -18.75 -4.14
C LEU A 308 -12.83 -20.17 -4.67
N TYR A 309 -13.00 -20.29 -5.98
CA TYR A 309 -13.20 -21.58 -6.65
C TYR A 309 -11.87 -22.24 -7.03
N ALA A 310 -11.86 -23.57 -7.04
CA ALA A 310 -10.81 -24.34 -7.68
C ALA A 310 -10.74 -23.96 -9.17
N ASN A 311 -9.52 -23.82 -9.67
CA ASN A 311 -9.24 -23.51 -11.07
C ASN A 311 -8.38 -24.64 -11.64
N ASP A 312 -9.03 -25.65 -12.21
CA ASP A 312 -8.32 -26.77 -12.83
C ASP A 312 -7.83 -26.45 -14.25
N GLU A 313 -8.41 -25.43 -14.89
CA GLU A 313 -7.98 -24.92 -16.20
C GLU A 313 -6.62 -24.20 -16.11
N ASP A 314 -6.39 -23.46 -15.02
CA ASP A 314 -5.09 -22.85 -14.72
C ASP A 314 -4.62 -23.20 -13.30
N PRO A 315 -3.82 -24.29 -13.17
CA PRO A 315 -3.30 -24.75 -11.88
C PRO A 315 -2.36 -23.77 -11.17
N HIS A 316 -1.79 -22.78 -11.88
CA HIS A 316 -0.94 -21.75 -11.29
C HIS A 316 -1.80 -20.77 -10.48
N LEU A 317 -2.97 -20.40 -11.01
CA LEU A 317 -3.92 -19.48 -10.40
C LEU A 317 -5.02 -20.20 -9.59
N CYS A 318 -4.76 -21.40 -9.09
CA CYS A 318 -5.73 -22.20 -8.35
C CYS A 318 -5.60 -22.02 -6.83
N PRO A 319 -6.53 -21.29 -6.17
CA PRO A 319 -6.44 -21.01 -4.74
C PRO A 319 -6.58 -22.29 -3.90
N MET A 320 -7.38 -23.26 -4.34
CA MET A 320 -7.52 -24.56 -3.66
C MET A 320 -6.18 -25.33 -3.65
N ARG A 321 -5.47 -25.38 -4.79
CA ARG A 321 -4.15 -26.03 -4.87
C ARG A 321 -3.12 -25.31 -4.01
N ALA A 322 -3.17 -23.98 -3.93
CA ALA A 322 -2.30 -23.21 -3.04
C ALA A 322 -2.53 -23.59 -1.56
N LEU A 323 -3.79 -23.68 -1.10
CA LEU A 323 -4.10 -24.11 0.27
C LEU A 323 -3.72 -25.57 0.54
N ILE A 324 -3.92 -26.48 -0.41
CA ILE A 324 -3.50 -27.88 -0.25
C ILE A 324 -1.99 -27.95 -0.06
N ARG A 325 -1.21 -27.26 -0.92
CA ARG A 325 0.26 -27.18 -0.79
C ARG A 325 0.67 -26.57 0.55
N LEU A 326 -0.02 -25.52 1.00
CA LEU A 326 0.23 -24.91 2.30
C LEU A 326 0.03 -25.91 3.45
N SER A 327 -1.07 -26.68 3.41
CA SER A 327 -1.36 -27.72 4.40
C SER A 327 -0.30 -28.83 4.43
N MET A 328 0.25 -29.20 3.27
CA MET A 328 1.35 -30.18 3.18
C MET A 328 2.64 -29.64 3.78
N VAL A 329 2.89 -28.33 3.66
CA VAL A 329 4.05 -27.68 4.28
C VAL A 329 3.88 -27.59 5.79
N TYR A 330 2.69 -27.30 6.30
CA TYR A 330 2.46 -27.16 7.73
C TYR A 330 2.42 -28.50 8.47
N GLY A 331 1.80 -29.52 7.87
CA GLY A 331 1.63 -30.81 8.52
C GLY A 331 0.67 -30.75 9.72
N PRO A 332 0.50 -31.87 10.45
CA PRO A 332 -0.47 -31.98 11.55
C PRO A 332 -0.05 -31.24 12.83
N GLU A 333 1.24 -30.96 13.00
CA GLU A 333 1.79 -30.36 14.23
C GLU A 333 1.57 -28.84 14.34
N VAL A 334 1.23 -28.18 13.23
CA VAL A 334 1.01 -26.73 13.20
C VAL A 334 -0.38 -26.41 13.72
N SER A 335 -0.43 -25.58 14.77
CA SER A 335 -1.69 -25.06 15.30
C SER A 335 -2.47 -24.30 14.22
N THR A 336 -3.73 -24.68 14.00
CA THR A 336 -4.66 -24.00 13.08
C THR A 336 -5.33 -22.79 13.73
N SER A 337 -4.60 -22.08 14.59
CA SER A 337 -5.05 -20.85 15.23
C SER A 337 -4.06 -19.72 14.94
N GLY A 338 -4.57 -18.48 14.85
CA GLY A 338 -3.74 -17.32 14.54
C GLY A 338 -3.44 -17.14 13.04
N PRO A 339 -2.29 -16.52 12.68
CA PRO A 339 -1.95 -16.15 11.30
C PRO A 339 -1.90 -17.36 10.35
N LEU A 340 -2.49 -17.21 9.15
CA LEU A 340 -2.51 -18.25 8.12
C LEU A 340 -1.14 -18.47 7.49
N PHE A 341 -0.35 -17.40 7.34
CA PHE A 341 0.95 -17.42 6.67
C PHE A 341 2.07 -17.37 7.69
N LEU A 342 2.68 -18.52 7.94
CA LEU A 342 3.73 -18.71 8.93
C LEU A 342 5.10 -18.61 8.29
N ARG A 343 6.07 -18.13 9.06
CA ARG A 343 7.45 -18.01 8.61
C ARG A 343 8.08 -19.41 8.46
N VAL A 344 8.87 -19.56 7.40
CA VAL A 344 9.71 -20.74 7.18
C VAL A 344 11.17 -20.32 7.33
N ASN A 345 11.89 -20.95 8.26
CA ASN A 345 13.28 -20.60 8.56
C ASN A 345 14.26 -21.12 7.48
N GLN A 346 15.57 -20.91 7.69
CA GLN A 346 16.56 -21.24 6.67
C GLN A 346 16.68 -22.74 6.37
N ILE A 347 16.48 -23.59 7.37
CA ILE A 347 16.48 -25.06 7.21
C ILE A 347 15.15 -25.60 6.69
N GLY A 348 14.17 -24.73 6.44
CA GLY A 348 12.87 -25.10 5.91
C GLY A 348 11.83 -25.45 6.96
N ALA A 349 12.09 -25.30 8.27
CA ALA A 349 11.10 -25.56 9.30
C ALA A 349 10.10 -24.41 9.43
N VAL A 350 8.82 -24.74 9.61
CA VAL A 350 7.74 -23.79 9.86
C VAL A 350 7.83 -23.35 11.31
N THR A 351 7.79 -22.04 11.56
CA THR A 351 7.77 -21.46 12.92
C THR A 351 6.37 -20.95 13.24
N SER A 352 6.08 -20.69 14.52
CA SER A 352 4.82 -20.06 14.95
C SER A 352 4.76 -18.55 14.64
N GLU A 353 5.86 -17.97 14.16
CA GLU A 353 5.91 -16.54 13.84
C GLU A 353 5.18 -16.25 12.52
N PRO A 354 4.39 -15.16 12.45
CA PRO A 354 3.78 -14.74 11.20
C PRO A 354 4.83 -14.32 10.17
N LEU A 355 4.54 -14.56 8.90
CA LEU A 355 5.29 -13.97 7.81
C LEU A 355 5.09 -12.45 7.78
N THR A 356 6.19 -11.69 7.73
CA THR A 356 6.13 -10.23 7.78
C THR A 356 6.14 -9.59 6.39
N ASN A 357 5.54 -8.41 6.27
CA ASN A 357 5.54 -7.63 5.03
C ASN A 357 6.97 -7.34 4.54
N PHE A 358 7.88 -7.02 5.45
CA PHE A 358 9.30 -6.80 5.12
C PHE A 358 9.93 -8.03 4.45
N THR A 359 9.74 -9.22 5.04
CA THR A 359 10.28 -10.47 4.50
C THR A 359 9.71 -10.75 3.11
N LEU A 360 8.39 -10.56 2.95
CA LEU A 360 7.70 -10.84 1.70
C LEU A 360 8.03 -9.84 0.58
N SER A 361 8.17 -8.55 0.91
CA SER A 361 8.56 -7.50 -0.03
C SER A 361 10.00 -7.69 -0.53
N LYS A 362 10.92 -8.06 0.37
CA LYS A 362 12.29 -8.45 0.00
C LYS A 362 12.30 -9.68 -0.90
N ALA A 363 11.46 -10.67 -0.60
CA ALA A 363 11.32 -11.88 -1.41
C ALA A 363 10.78 -11.57 -2.80
N LEU A 364 9.74 -10.73 -2.92
CA LEU A 364 9.17 -10.31 -4.19
C LEU A 364 10.21 -9.61 -5.07
N THR A 365 10.99 -8.70 -4.47
CA THR A 365 12.08 -8.02 -5.16
C THR A 365 13.10 -9.02 -5.72
N GLY A 366 13.50 -10.00 -4.91
CA GLY A 366 14.41 -11.06 -5.33
C GLY A 366 13.83 -11.94 -6.44
N ASP A 367 12.54 -12.27 -6.35
CA ASP A 367 11.84 -13.10 -7.33
C ASP A 367 11.71 -12.38 -8.69
N LEU A 368 11.33 -11.10 -8.69
CA LEU A 368 11.26 -10.29 -9.91
C LEU A 368 12.63 -10.08 -10.55
N GLN A 369 13.69 -9.90 -9.74
CA GLN A 369 15.06 -9.86 -10.23
C GLN A 369 15.48 -11.19 -10.87
N ALA A 370 15.15 -12.32 -10.23
CA ALA A 370 15.44 -13.65 -10.76
C ALA A 370 14.70 -13.93 -12.08
N LEU A 371 13.51 -13.36 -12.25
CA LEU A 371 12.75 -13.41 -13.50
C LEU A 371 13.23 -12.40 -14.57
N GLY A 372 14.22 -11.57 -14.26
CA GLY A 372 14.82 -10.64 -15.22
C GLY A 372 13.99 -9.39 -15.52
N TYR A 373 13.06 -8.99 -14.64
CA TYR A 373 12.35 -7.72 -14.82
C TYR A 373 13.34 -6.56 -14.62
N ALA A 374 13.56 -5.76 -15.65
CA ALA A 374 14.42 -4.57 -15.55
C ALA A 374 13.84 -3.53 -14.57
N ASP A 375 12.52 -3.35 -14.62
CA ASP A 375 11.77 -2.39 -13.81
C ASP A 375 11.16 -3.01 -12.55
N TRP A 376 11.84 -3.99 -11.92
CA TRP A 376 11.34 -4.67 -10.72
C TRP A 376 10.99 -3.70 -9.58
N ALA A 377 11.67 -2.55 -9.52
CA ALA A 377 11.44 -1.50 -8.51
C ALA A 377 10.08 -0.81 -8.66
N LEU A 378 9.39 -0.99 -9.79
CA LEU A 378 8.04 -0.46 -10.01
C LEU A 378 6.96 -1.37 -9.45
N PHE A 379 7.31 -2.58 -9.02
CA PHE A 379 6.39 -3.51 -8.38
C PHE A 379 6.48 -3.36 -6.87
N GLU A 380 5.32 -3.18 -6.23
CA GLU A 380 5.20 -2.95 -4.80
C GLU A 380 4.04 -3.78 -4.23
N THR A 381 3.73 -3.61 -2.94
CA THR A 381 2.64 -4.33 -2.27
C THR A 381 1.27 -4.13 -2.93
N HIS A 382 1.08 -3.01 -3.64
CA HIS A 382 -0.16 -2.70 -4.36
C HIS A 382 -0.24 -3.35 -5.75
N SER A 383 0.86 -3.90 -6.27
CA SER A 383 0.92 -4.54 -7.59
C SER A 383 -0.03 -5.73 -7.72
N PHE A 384 -0.23 -6.48 -6.64
CA PHE A 384 -1.17 -7.62 -6.60
C PHE A 384 -2.62 -7.18 -6.65
N CYS A 385 -3.02 -6.24 -5.79
CA CYS A 385 -4.36 -5.67 -5.78
C CYS A 385 -4.73 -5.11 -7.15
N ARG A 386 -3.82 -4.33 -7.74
CA ARG A 386 -3.96 -3.73 -9.05
C ARG A 386 -3.98 -4.76 -10.19
N GLY A 387 -3.08 -5.74 -10.12
CA GLY A 387 -3.03 -6.87 -11.05
C GLY A 387 -4.32 -7.66 -11.05
N GLY A 388 -4.85 -7.96 -9.86
CA GLY A 388 -6.14 -8.60 -9.66
C GLY A 388 -7.27 -7.81 -10.31
N CYS A 389 -7.33 -6.48 -10.13
CA CYS A 389 -8.32 -5.64 -10.80
C CYS A 389 -8.26 -5.82 -12.33
N GLN A 390 -7.07 -5.70 -12.91
CA GLN A 390 -6.88 -5.78 -14.35
C GLN A 390 -7.17 -7.17 -14.90
N TYR A 391 -6.80 -8.23 -14.16
CA TYR A 391 -7.10 -9.62 -14.50
C TYR A 391 -8.61 -9.87 -14.57
N HIS A 392 -9.37 -9.42 -13.58
CA HIS A 392 -10.82 -9.61 -13.59
C HIS A 392 -11.48 -8.89 -14.76
N ILE A 393 -11.06 -7.67 -15.09
CA ILE A 393 -11.61 -6.93 -16.23
C ILE A 393 -11.19 -7.57 -17.57
N ARG A 394 -9.88 -7.81 -17.75
CA ARG A 394 -9.32 -8.16 -19.08
C ARG A 394 -9.44 -9.64 -19.41
N VAL A 395 -9.35 -10.50 -18.40
CA VAL A 395 -9.28 -11.96 -18.58
C VAL A 395 -10.59 -12.61 -18.16
N LYS A 396 -11.27 -12.11 -17.12
CA LYS A 396 -12.56 -12.64 -16.67
C LYS A 396 -13.78 -11.90 -17.23
N ASP A 397 -13.57 -10.86 -18.03
CA ASP A 397 -14.62 -10.03 -18.64
C ASP A 397 -15.59 -9.45 -17.61
N TRP A 398 -15.09 -9.11 -16.42
CA TRP A 398 -15.88 -8.46 -15.39
C TRP A 398 -16.07 -6.98 -15.71
N ASP A 399 -17.27 -6.49 -15.44
CA ASP A 399 -17.51 -5.05 -15.42
C ASP A 399 -16.92 -4.40 -14.15
N VAL A 400 -16.86 -3.07 -14.16
CA VAL A 400 -16.32 -2.27 -13.06
C VAL A 400 -17.14 -2.45 -11.77
N ALA A 401 -18.45 -2.68 -11.87
CA ALA A 401 -19.30 -2.85 -10.70
C ALA A 401 -19.04 -4.19 -9.99
N MET A 402 -18.82 -5.27 -10.76
CA MET A 402 -18.41 -6.58 -10.23
C MET A 402 -17.05 -6.49 -9.53
N VAL A 403 -16.10 -5.78 -10.13
CA VAL A 403 -14.78 -5.56 -9.53
C VAL A 403 -14.87 -4.70 -8.27
N ALA A 404 -15.69 -3.64 -8.27
CA ALA A 404 -15.97 -2.81 -7.10
C ALA A 404 -16.56 -3.63 -5.95
N ALA A 405 -17.57 -4.44 -6.25
CA ALA A 405 -18.20 -5.33 -5.28
C ALA A 405 -17.19 -6.36 -4.74
N TRP A 406 -16.46 -7.06 -5.61
CA TRP A 406 -15.48 -8.08 -5.21
C TRP A 406 -14.34 -7.50 -4.38
N GLY A 407 -13.85 -6.31 -4.75
CA GLY A 407 -12.81 -5.58 -4.06
C GLY A 407 -13.30 -4.91 -2.78
N GLY A 408 -14.59 -4.97 -2.45
CA GLY A 408 -15.17 -4.33 -1.27
C GLY A 408 -15.00 -2.81 -1.27
N TRP A 409 -15.03 -2.17 -2.44
CA TRP A 409 -14.88 -0.71 -2.56
C TRP A 409 -16.20 0.02 -2.47
N SER A 410 -16.17 1.13 -1.75
CA SER A 410 -17.28 2.08 -1.63
C SER A 410 -17.20 3.17 -2.70
N GLN A 411 -18.27 3.98 -2.86
CA GLN A 411 -18.27 5.11 -3.79
C GLN A 411 -17.16 6.13 -3.48
N VAL A 412 -16.80 6.33 -2.21
CA VAL A 412 -15.72 7.24 -1.82
C VAL A 412 -14.34 6.76 -2.28
N GLU A 413 -14.21 5.48 -2.65
CA GLU A 413 -12.98 4.88 -3.17
C GLU A 413 -12.94 4.79 -4.70
N ALA A 414 -13.94 5.32 -5.41
CA ALA A 414 -14.02 5.24 -6.87
C ALA A 414 -12.75 5.78 -7.56
N ILE A 415 -12.19 6.90 -7.08
CA ILE A 415 -10.94 7.46 -7.62
C ILE A 415 -9.77 6.48 -7.45
N THR A 416 -9.67 5.82 -6.30
CA THR A 416 -8.64 4.80 -6.03
C THR A 416 -8.81 3.61 -6.96
N MET A 417 -10.04 3.16 -7.17
CA MET A 417 -10.36 2.08 -8.09
C MET A 417 -9.97 2.42 -9.53
N PHE A 418 -10.30 3.62 -10.01
CA PHE A 418 -9.87 4.09 -11.34
C PHE A 418 -8.35 4.10 -11.49
N ARG A 419 -7.62 4.51 -10.45
CA ARG A 419 -6.16 4.43 -10.45
C ARG A 419 -5.66 3.00 -10.61
N TYR A 420 -6.37 1.96 -10.16
CA TYR A 420 -5.95 0.57 -10.39
C TYR A 420 -6.23 0.07 -11.81
N PHE A 421 -7.30 0.55 -12.44
CA PHE A 421 -7.59 0.23 -13.83
C PHE A 421 -6.67 0.96 -14.80
N TYR A 422 -6.26 2.17 -14.43
CA TYR A 422 -5.49 3.07 -15.28
C TYR A 422 -4.18 3.47 -14.64
N SER A 423 -3.07 3.06 -15.26
CA SER A 423 -1.74 3.62 -14.99
C SER A 423 -1.08 3.95 -16.30
N PRO A 424 -0.37 5.08 -16.37
CA PRO A 424 0.51 5.36 -17.48
C PRO A 424 1.52 4.25 -17.77
N LYS A 425 1.90 3.49 -16.75
CA LYS A 425 2.87 2.40 -16.87
C LYS A 425 2.30 1.08 -17.37
N ASP A 426 0.98 0.89 -17.33
CA ASP A 426 0.35 -0.37 -17.74
C ASP A 426 -0.40 -0.27 -19.07
N ASN A 427 -0.90 0.94 -19.41
CA ASN A 427 -1.94 1.08 -20.43
C ASN A 427 -1.57 1.98 -21.61
N HIS A 428 -0.42 2.67 -21.55
CA HIS A 428 -0.07 3.65 -22.59
C HIS A 428 0.41 3.01 -23.90
N GLU A 429 0.85 1.75 -23.86
CA GLU A 429 1.34 1.02 -25.04
C GLU A 429 0.26 0.89 -26.14
N TYR A 430 -1.02 0.95 -25.77
CA TYR A 430 -2.15 0.75 -26.68
C TYR A 430 -2.99 2.02 -26.92
N MET A 431 -2.50 3.22 -26.55
CA MET A 431 -3.30 4.45 -26.71
C MET A 431 -3.74 4.69 -28.16
N THR A 432 -2.87 4.36 -29.12
CA THR A 432 -3.13 4.49 -30.56
C THR A 432 -4.13 3.47 -31.10
N GLU A 433 -4.48 2.45 -30.30
CA GLU A 433 -5.44 1.42 -30.67
C GLU A 433 -6.84 1.68 -30.13
N TYR A 434 -7.00 2.51 -29.09
CA TYR A 434 -8.32 2.76 -28.48
C TYR A 434 -9.31 3.46 -29.41
N ASP A 435 -8.84 4.29 -30.34
CA ASP A 435 -9.68 4.99 -31.33
C ASP A 435 -9.82 4.22 -32.66
N ARG A 436 -9.22 3.02 -32.75
CA ARG A 436 -9.40 2.20 -33.96
C ARG A 436 -10.79 1.56 -33.93
N ASN A 437 -11.66 2.03 -34.81
CA ASN A 437 -12.96 1.41 -35.16
C ASN A 437 -12.84 -0.01 -35.77
N THR A 438 -11.67 -0.65 -35.66
CA THR A 438 -11.52 -2.06 -36.02
C THR A 438 -12.33 -2.89 -35.03
N LYS A 439 -13.37 -3.57 -35.52
CA LYS A 439 -14.15 -4.52 -34.72
C LYS A 439 -13.18 -5.44 -33.99
N ARG A 440 -13.20 -5.43 -32.66
CA ARG A 440 -12.40 -6.36 -31.84
C ARG A 440 -12.73 -7.76 -32.31
N VAL A 441 -11.77 -8.39 -33.00
CA VAL A 441 -11.84 -9.82 -33.27
C VAL A 441 -11.76 -10.49 -31.91
N LYS A 442 -12.86 -11.11 -31.46
CA LYS A 442 -12.85 -11.89 -30.22
C LYS A 442 -11.73 -12.91 -30.37
N ARG A 443 -10.68 -12.80 -29.55
CA ARG A 443 -9.67 -13.85 -29.44
C ARG A 443 -10.41 -15.06 -28.88
N GLY A 444 -10.60 -16.07 -29.73
CA GLY A 444 -11.31 -17.30 -29.44
C GLY A 444 -10.49 -18.24 -28.58
#